data_AF-A0AAP6MN10-F1
#
_entry.id   AF-A0AAP6MN10-F1
#
_cell.length_a   1.000
_cell.length_b   1.000
_cell.length_c   1.000
_cell.angle_alpha   90.00
_cell.angle_beta   90.00
_cell.angle_gamma   90.00
#
_symmetry.space_group_name_H-M   'P 1'
#
loop_
_entity.id
_entity.type
_entity.pdbx_description
1 polymer ?
#
loop_
_entity_poly.entity_id
_entity_poly.type
_entity_poly.pdbx_seq_one_letter_code
_entity_poly.pdbx_strand_id
1 'polypeptide(L)'
;MGIKWGRGIVAGANTASAPAHIKRILLISLLRLPIIAMGQIPPDDCADPDSQASTPSRAFMPIDDGSVVRHRPTGLEWQRCAIGQQWHDGACLGEAERLSWEAAGEVAQAKGDGWRLPLPWELQSIVEYCRVGPAINRQVFPDQPLAPANVWSGMPYAGAAGYAWSVRFSTGEGSWGLKHRGSRVRLVRDSQAERQRQSLIQTWKATAQTPPGQLLSATLQWKLPNELLTARNALERIAQVGFASACFHEDTPRRTPSSAFDISDDGKTVLHRPSSLEWQRCPLGQNWAGDNCEGEAKRVDWQSAQEIAEQQAHGWRLPTIGELVTIAETCRSGPAINQQIFPGITEGRSAFWSVTPYAGSDTYAWDADFADGSFGWTRRTIPLGIRLVRAQP
;
A
#
# COMPACT_ATOMS: atom_id res chain seq x y z
N MET A 1 74.97 -56.08 48.66
CA MET A 1 73.93 -56.22 47.61
C MET A 1 73.41 -54.82 47.30
N GLY A 2 74.05 -54.05 46.43
CA GLY A 2 73.91 -54.05 44.96
C GLY A 2 73.39 -52.65 44.55
N ILE A 3 74.20 -51.58 44.61
CA ILE A 3 75.07 -50.98 43.57
C ILE A 3 74.33 -50.49 42.30
N LYS A 4 74.31 -49.15 42.10
CA LYS A 4 74.75 -48.35 40.91
C LYS A 4 74.34 -46.87 41.14
N TRP A 5 75.23 -45.89 41.38
CA TRP A 5 76.20 -45.17 40.51
C TRP A 5 75.55 -44.61 39.21
N GLY A 6 75.72 -43.35 38.78
CA GLY A 6 76.57 -42.22 39.18
C GLY A 6 76.07 -40.89 38.58
N ARG A 7 76.36 -39.76 39.22
CA ARG A 7 77.31 -38.69 38.81
C ARG A 7 77.11 -38.09 37.40
N GLY A 8 76.84 -36.77 37.39
CA GLY A 8 76.97 -35.86 36.23
C GLY A 8 76.60 -34.42 36.59
N ILE A 9 77.47 -33.72 37.31
CA ILE A 9 77.54 -32.24 37.44
C ILE A 9 78.45 -31.80 36.26
N VAL A 10 78.22 -30.75 35.46
CA VAL A 10 78.59 -29.34 35.71
C VAL A 10 78.20 -28.46 34.49
N ALA A 11 77.75 -27.24 34.82
CA ALA A 11 77.81 -25.97 34.10
C ALA A 11 76.97 -25.72 32.82
N GLY A 12 75.97 -24.86 33.02
CA GLY A 12 75.48 -23.91 32.04
C GLY A 12 74.74 -22.79 32.78
N ALA A 13 75.50 -21.91 33.44
CA ALA A 13 74.95 -20.79 34.18
C ALA A 13 74.56 -19.63 33.25
N ASN A 14 73.35 -19.12 33.49
CA ASN A 14 72.93 -17.72 33.43
C ASN A 14 73.03 -16.93 32.12
N THR A 15 71.86 -16.75 31.50
CA THR A 15 71.28 -15.42 31.18
C THR A 15 69.74 -15.57 31.24
N ALA A 16 69.09 -15.19 32.32
CA ALA A 16 68.53 -13.85 32.59
C ALA A 16 67.22 -13.53 31.81
N SER A 17 66.14 -13.42 32.60
CA SER A 17 64.94 -12.56 32.50
C SER A 17 63.81 -12.80 31.47
N ALA A 18 62.69 -13.32 32.02
CA ALA A 18 61.28 -12.83 31.98
C ALA A 18 60.46 -12.80 30.67
N PRO A 19 59.10 -12.82 30.74
CA PRO A 19 58.17 -13.47 31.67
C PRO A 19 57.17 -14.41 30.96
N ALA A 20 56.36 -15.12 31.77
CA ALA A 20 55.36 -16.10 31.36
C ALA A 20 54.31 -15.53 30.37
N HIS A 21 54.20 -16.16 29.20
CA HIS A 21 53.07 -15.95 28.30
C HIS A 21 51.82 -16.64 28.85
N ILE A 22 50.97 -15.86 29.53
CA ILE A 22 49.56 -16.21 29.75
C ILE A 22 48.89 -16.30 28.37
N LYS A 23 48.73 -17.52 27.85
CA LYS A 23 47.83 -17.76 26.72
C LYS A 23 46.40 -17.56 27.20
N ARG A 24 45.85 -16.35 27.03
CA ARG A 24 44.41 -16.10 27.10
C ARG A 24 43.76 -16.85 25.94
N ILE A 25 43.29 -18.08 26.20
CA ILE A 25 42.35 -18.77 25.32
C ILE A 25 41.01 -18.03 25.49
N LEU A 26 40.71 -17.12 24.57
CA LEU A 26 39.36 -16.62 24.37
C LEU A 26 38.52 -17.78 23.83
N LEU A 27 37.83 -18.50 24.72
CA LEU A 27 36.68 -19.32 24.35
C LEU A 27 35.58 -18.35 23.89
N ILE A 28 35.60 -18.00 22.60
CA ILE A 28 34.43 -17.45 21.93
C ILE A 28 33.44 -18.61 21.90
N SER A 29 32.57 -18.66 22.91
CA SER A 29 31.39 -19.51 22.89
C SER A 29 30.54 -19.01 21.73
N LEU A 30 30.67 -19.66 20.57
CA LEU A 30 29.76 -19.50 19.44
C LEU A 30 28.42 -20.08 19.92
N LEU A 31 27.65 -19.26 20.64
CA LEU A 31 26.20 -19.42 20.69
C LEU A 31 25.73 -19.39 19.24
N ARG A 32 25.63 -20.58 18.63
CA ARG A 32 24.81 -20.78 17.45
C ARG A 32 23.38 -20.49 17.89
N LEU A 33 23.01 -19.21 17.84
CA LEU A 33 21.60 -18.87 17.68
C LEU A 33 21.12 -19.68 16.49
N PRO A 34 20.08 -20.52 16.63
CA PRO A 34 19.48 -21.13 15.46
C PRO A 34 19.10 -19.99 14.53
N ILE A 35 19.67 -19.98 13.32
CA ILE A 35 19.07 -19.24 12.23
C ILE A 35 17.73 -19.93 12.04
N ILE A 36 16.68 -19.41 12.68
CA ILE A 36 15.32 -19.82 12.36
C ILE A 36 15.15 -19.37 10.92
N ALA A 37 15.22 -20.34 10.00
CA ALA A 37 14.90 -20.09 8.60
C ALA A 37 13.45 -19.60 8.61
N MET A 38 13.27 -18.29 8.48
CA MET A 38 11.96 -17.71 8.21
C MET A 38 11.44 -18.44 6.97
N GLY A 39 10.42 -19.27 7.14
CA GLY A 39 9.92 -20.14 6.08
C GLY A 39 9.64 -19.31 4.82
N GLN A 40 10.19 -19.73 3.69
CA GLN A 40 9.91 -19.08 2.42
C GLN A 40 8.41 -19.18 2.15
N ILE A 41 7.78 -18.07 1.76
CA ILE A 41 6.38 -18.08 1.34
C ILE A 41 6.31 -18.84 0.01
N PRO A 42 5.42 -19.84 -0.14
CA PRO A 42 5.28 -20.55 -1.39
C PRO A 42 4.93 -19.61 -2.57
N PRO A 43 5.28 -19.99 -3.82
CA PRO A 43 4.89 -19.24 -5.01
C PRO A 43 3.39 -19.00 -5.09
N ASP A 44 2.98 -17.94 -5.78
CA ASP A 44 1.59 -17.60 -6.03
C ASP A 44 0.82 -18.73 -6.73
N ASP A 45 -0.49 -18.77 -6.46
CA ASP A 45 -1.41 -19.83 -6.84
C ASP A 45 -2.66 -19.23 -7.51
N CYS A 46 -2.40 -18.50 -8.62
CA CYS A 46 -3.44 -18.00 -9.52
C CYS A 46 -4.36 -19.11 -10.02
N ALA A 47 -5.63 -18.76 -10.27
CA ALA A 47 -6.61 -19.72 -10.77
C ALA A 47 -6.30 -20.18 -12.22
N ASP A 48 -5.72 -19.28 -13.01
CA ASP A 48 -5.23 -19.52 -14.35
C ASP A 48 -3.69 -19.34 -14.37
N PRO A 49 -2.91 -20.36 -14.82
CA PRO A 49 -1.44 -20.28 -14.90
C PRO A 49 -0.91 -19.16 -15.79
N ASP A 50 -1.67 -18.71 -16.78
CA ASP A 50 -1.27 -17.64 -17.70
C ASP A 50 -1.61 -16.24 -17.15
N SER A 51 -2.37 -16.18 -16.06
CA SER A 51 -2.71 -14.91 -15.41
C SER A 51 -1.54 -14.34 -14.62
N GLN A 52 -1.33 -13.03 -14.75
CA GLN A 52 -0.37 -12.32 -13.94
C GLN A 52 -0.91 -12.07 -12.53
N ALA A 53 -0.17 -12.51 -11.52
CA ALA A 53 -0.45 -12.20 -10.12
C ALA A 53 -0.38 -10.69 -9.86
N SER A 54 -1.42 -10.15 -9.23
CA SER A 54 -1.55 -8.73 -8.87
C SER A 54 -0.76 -8.39 -7.61
N THR A 55 -0.61 -9.34 -6.68
CA THR A 55 0.17 -9.20 -5.44
C THR A 55 0.88 -10.53 -5.10
N PRO A 56 1.91 -10.90 -5.88
CA PRO A 56 2.52 -12.22 -5.80
C PRO A 56 3.23 -12.45 -4.47
N SER A 57 3.48 -13.70 -4.09
CA SER A 57 4.15 -14.04 -2.82
C SER A 57 5.52 -13.37 -2.68
N ARG A 58 6.22 -13.19 -3.81
CA ARG A 58 7.47 -12.43 -3.92
C ARG A 58 7.33 -10.92 -3.70
N ALA A 59 6.15 -10.40 -3.39
CA ALA A 59 5.97 -9.02 -2.91
C ALA A 59 6.10 -8.94 -1.39
N PHE A 60 6.04 -10.08 -0.68
CA PHE A 60 5.99 -10.14 0.77
C PHE A 60 7.30 -10.68 1.35
N MET A 61 7.64 -10.21 2.55
CA MET A 61 8.78 -10.67 3.34
C MET A 61 8.29 -11.03 4.74
N PRO A 62 8.34 -12.31 5.15
CA PRO A 62 8.05 -12.70 6.53
C PRO A 62 8.99 -11.97 7.49
N ILE A 63 8.43 -11.46 8.59
CA ILE A 63 9.12 -10.90 9.74
C ILE A 63 8.45 -11.41 11.02
N ASP A 64 9.00 -11.11 12.20
CA ASP A 64 8.45 -11.48 13.51
C ASP A 64 8.00 -12.94 13.55
N ASP A 65 8.96 -13.88 13.50
CA ASP A 65 8.76 -15.35 13.41
C ASP A 65 7.90 -15.87 12.23
N GLY A 66 7.53 -14.98 11.32
CA GLY A 66 6.66 -15.26 10.20
C GLY A 66 5.20 -14.92 10.46
N SER A 67 4.81 -14.47 11.67
CA SER A 67 3.45 -14.01 11.99
C SER A 67 3.06 -12.69 11.31
N VAL A 68 4.06 -11.92 10.87
CA VAL A 68 3.91 -10.64 10.18
C VAL A 68 4.61 -10.70 8.82
N VAL A 69 4.09 -9.97 7.84
CA VAL A 69 4.73 -9.81 6.53
C VAL A 69 4.88 -8.34 6.16
N ARG A 70 6.04 -7.97 5.63
CA ARG A 70 6.24 -6.67 4.99
C ARG A 70 5.89 -6.77 3.51
N HIS A 71 4.92 -5.98 3.07
CA HIS A 71 4.56 -5.81 1.66
C HIS A 71 5.50 -4.78 1.03
N ARG A 72 6.44 -5.24 0.20
CA ARG A 72 7.51 -4.41 -0.37
C ARG A 72 7.01 -3.22 -1.19
N PRO A 73 5.99 -3.37 -2.06
CA PRO A 73 5.48 -2.25 -2.86
C PRO A 73 4.95 -1.08 -2.03
N THR A 74 4.26 -1.36 -0.91
CA THR A 74 3.65 -0.30 -0.07
C THR A 74 4.49 0.05 1.16
N GLY A 75 5.48 -0.76 1.51
CA GLY A 75 6.26 -0.61 2.75
C GLY A 75 5.49 -0.96 4.04
N LEU A 76 4.24 -1.41 3.92
CA LEU A 76 3.37 -1.73 5.05
C LEU A 76 3.67 -3.12 5.63
N GLU A 77 3.50 -3.25 6.93
CA GLU A 77 3.61 -4.51 7.66
C GLU A 77 2.21 -5.00 8.06
N TRP A 78 1.90 -6.24 7.72
CA TRP A 78 0.60 -6.84 7.91
C TRP A 78 0.67 -8.02 8.85
N GLN A 79 -0.28 -8.12 9.77
CA GLN A 79 -0.52 -9.40 10.43
C GLN A 79 -0.95 -10.44 9.39
N ARG A 80 -0.46 -11.68 9.49
CA ARG A 80 -0.89 -12.79 8.63
C ARG A 80 -2.18 -13.46 9.11
N CYS A 81 -2.43 -13.47 10.41
CA CYS A 81 -3.71 -13.91 10.99
C CYS A 81 -4.68 -12.75 11.17
N ALA A 82 -5.97 -13.04 11.03
CA ALA A 82 -7.02 -12.11 11.41
C ALA A 82 -7.09 -12.01 12.95
N ILE A 83 -7.72 -10.95 13.46
CA ILE A 83 -8.08 -10.87 14.89
C ILE A 83 -8.96 -12.08 15.26
N GLY A 84 -8.70 -12.67 16.43
CA GLY A 84 -9.31 -13.93 16.90
C GLY A 84 -8.48 -15.19 16.58
N GLN A 85 -7.60 -15.13 15.58
CA GLN A 85 -6.72 -16.25 15.20
C GLN A 85 -5.32 -16.11 15.79
N GLN A 86 -4.61 -17.24 15.88
CA GLN A 86 -3.24 -17.32 16.38
C GLN A 86 -2.30 -17.89 15.33
N TRP A 87 -1.11 -17.29 15.20
CA TRP A 87 -0.07 -17.78 14.31
C TRP A 87 0.59 -19.03 14.91
N HIS A 88 0.69 -20.09 14.12
CA HIS A 88 1.41 -21.31 14.50
C HIS A 88 2.03 -21.95 13.26
N ASP A 89 3.36 -21.93 13.17
CA ASP A 89 4.16 -22.67 12.19
C ASP A 89 3.65 -22.63 10.74
N GLY A 90 3.34 -21.43 10.23
CA GLY A 90 2.89 -21.27 8.85
C GLY A 90 1.36 -21.22 8.67
N ALA A 91 0.60 -21.40 9.75
CA ALA A 91 -0.86 -21.45 9.74
C ALA A 91 -1.48 -20.44 10.71
N CYS A 92 -2.75 -20.11 10.46
CA CYS A 92 -3.59 -19.33 11.37
C CYS A 92 -4.65 -20.24 12.01
N LEU A 93 -4.46 -20.53 13.29
CA LEU A 93 -5.34 -21.41 14.06
C LEU A 93 -6.45 -20.62 14.76
N GLY A 94 -7.60 -21.27 14.96
CA GLY A 94 -8.77 -20.69 15.61
C GLY A 94 -9.70 -19.94 14.65
N GLU A 95 -10.75 -19.36 15.22
CA GLU A 95 -11.79 -18.65 14.47
C GLU A 95 -11.49 -17.15 14.42
N ALA A 96 -11.66 -16.56 13.24
CA ALA A 96 -11.56 -15.11 13.09
C ALA A 96 -12.77 -14.42 13.74
N GLU A 97 -12.52 -13.45 14.61
CA GLU A 97 -13.55 -12.67 15.26
C GLU A 97 -14.33 -11.81 14.27
N ARG A 98 -15.60 -11.57 14.60
CA ARG A 98 -16.52 -10.72 13.83
C ARG A 98 -16.89 -9.51 14.67
N LEU A 99 -16.30 -8.37 14.33
CA LEU A 99 -16.42 -7.14 15.11
C LEU A 99 -17.25 -6.11 14.34
N SER A 100 -18.02 -5.32 15.09
CA SER A 100 -18.55 -4.06 14.56
C SER A 100 -17.38 -3.14 14.19
N TRP A 101 -17.64 -2.14 13.36
CA TRP A 101 -16.60 -1.20 12.93
C TRP A 101 -15.99 -0.43 14.12
N GLU A 102 -16.81 -0.08 15.10
CA GLU A 102 -16.35 0.59 16.33
C GLU A 102 -15.47 -0.33 17.19
N ALA A 103 -15.91 -1.56 17.47
CA ALA A 103 -15.12 -2.54 18.22
C ALA A 103 -13.81 -2.91 17.50
N ALA A 104 -13.81 -2.93 16.17
CA ALA A 104 -12.60 -3.13 15.38
C ALA A 104 -11.57 -2.00 15.61
N GLY A 105 -12.03 -0.76 15.75
CA GLY A 105 -11.21 0.40 16.09
C GLY A 105 -10.63 0.28 17.50
N GLU A 106 -11.44 -0.12 18.47
CA GLU A 106 -11.01 -0.34 19.86
C GLU A 106 -9.93 -1.44 19.95
N VAL A 107 -10.13 -2.57 19.27
CA VAL A 107 -9.14 -3.66 19.23
C VAL A 107 -7.84 -3.21 18.58
N ALA A 108 -7.90 -2.43 17.50
CA ALA A 108 -6.72 -1.89 16.85
C ALA A 108 -5.94 -0.95 17.79
N GLN A 109 -6.63 -0.05 18.49
CA GLN A 109 -6.04 0.87 19.47
C GLN A 109 -5.41 0.13 20.64
N ALA A 110 -6.14 -0.83 21.22
CA ALA A 110 -5.68 -1.62 22.37
C ALA A 110 -4.43 -2.45 22.05
N LYS A 111 -4.22 -2.84 20.78
CA LYS A 111 -3.04 -3.59 20.38
C LYS A 111 -1.74 -2.79 20.48
N GLY A 112 -1.79 -1.48 20.30
CA GLY A 112 -0.62 -0.61 20.36
C GLY A 112 0.43 -0.90 19.26
N ASP A 113 1.68 -0.46 19.49
CA ASP A 113 2.84 -0.67 18.59
C ASP A 113 2.62 -0.24 17.11
N GLY A 114 1.82 0.81 16.94
CA GLY A 114 1.50 1.37 15.62
C GLY A 114 0.54 0.53 14.78
N TRP A 115 0.00 -0.57 15.33
CA TRP A 115 -1.06 -1.33 14.66
C TRP A 115 -2.32 -0.48 14.55
N ARG A 116 -2.91 -0.49 13.35
CA ARG A 116 -4.14 0.23 13.03
C ARG A 116 -5.01 -0.58 12.09
N LEU A 117 -6.27 -0.16 11.98
CA LEU A 117 -7.10 -0.59 10.87
C LEU A 117 -6.48 -0.06 9.56
N PRO A 118 -6.48 -0.88 8.49
CA PRO A 118 -5.98 -0.47 7.20
C PRO A 118 -6.92 0.51 6.52
N LEU A 119 -6.39 1.33 5.63
CA LEU A 119 -7.18 2.15 4.71
C LEU A 119 -7.73 1.27 3.57
N PRO A 120 -8.81 1.67 2.89
CA PRO A 120 -9.47 0.83 1.88
C PRO A 120 -8.50 0.38 0.78
N TRP A 121 -7.62 1.29 0.36
CA TRP A 121 -6.62 1.02 -0.65
C TRP A 121 -5.45 0.15 -0.18
N GLU A 122 -5.14 0.17 1.12
CA GLU A 122 -4.13 -0.71 1.68
C GLU A 122 -4.65 -2.16 1.65
N LEU A 123 -5.92 -2.38 2.01
CA LEU A 123 -6.58 -3.68 1.83
C LEU A 123 -6.60 -4.09 0.36
N GLN A 124 -6.94 -3.16 -0.55
CA GLN A 124 -6.97 -3.44 -1.97
C GLN A 124 -5.58 -3.82 -2.54
N SER A 125 -4.49 -3.31 -1.94
CA SER A 125 -3.11 -3.61 -2.36
C SER A 125 -2.66 -5.06 -2.08
N ILE A 126 -3.40 -5.78 -1.24
CA ILE A 126 -3.15 -7.19 -0.90
C ILE A 126 -4.22 -8.14 -1.48
N VAL A 127 -5.09 -7.64 -2.36
CA VAL A 127 -6.02 -8.45 -3.15
C VAL A 127 -5.27 -9.09 -4.32
N GLU A 128 -5.47 -10.39 -4.48
CA GLU A 128 -4.95 -11.15 -5.62
C GLU A 128 -6.09 -11.39 -6.63
N TYR A 129 -6.11 -10.60 -7.70
CA TYR A 129 -7.21 -10.59 -8.67
C TYR A 129 -7.17 -11.76 -9.65
N CYS A 130 -6.05 -12.48 -9.76
CA CYS A 130 -5.97 -13.68 -10.59
C CYS A 130 -6.70 -14.89 -9.98
N ARG A 131 -7.43 -14.72 -8.88
CA ARG A 131 -8.17 -15.80 -8.20
C ARG A 131 -9.40 -15.30 -7.43
N VAL A 132 -10.25 -16.24 -7.05
CA VAL A 132 -11.45 -16.02 -6.22
C VAL A 132 -11.57 -17.11 -5.16
N GLY A 133 -12.27 -16.82 -4.07
CA GLY A 133 -12.68 -17.80 -3.07
C GLY A 133 -11.56 -18.41 -2.21
N PRO A 134 -10.67 -17.64 -1.55
CA PRO A 134 -10.51 -16.18 -1.57
C PRO A 134 -9.59 -15.61 -2.66
N ALA A 135 -9.82 -14.31 -2.93
CA ALA A 135 -9.03 -13.34 -3.71
C ALA A 135 -7.99 -12.61 -2.84
N ILE A 136 -7.45 -13.29 -1.82
CA ILE A 136 -6.25 -12.86 -1.09
C ILE A 136 -5.17 -13.91 -1.36
N ASN A 137 -3.90 -13.50 -1.42
CA ASN A 137 -2.81 -14.45 -1.59
C ASN A 137 -2.75 -15.39 -0.37
N ARG A 138 -3.23 -16.64 -0.53
CA ARG A 138 -3.35 -17.61 0.58
C ARG A 138 -2.01 -18.15 1.06
N GLN A 139 -0.99 -18.07 0.22
CA GLN A 139 0.37 -18.44 0.60
C GLN A 139 0.91 -17.43 1.62
N VAL A 140 0.57 -16.14 1.44
CA VAL A 140 0.93 -15.06 2.35
C VAL A 140 -0.04 -14.98 3.54
N PHE A 141 -1.34 -15.15 3.32
CA PHE A 141 -2.38 -15.06 4.35
C PHE A 141 -3.11 -16.41 4.43
N PRO A 142 -2.60 -17.37 5.22
CA PRO A 142 -3.16 -18.72 5.30
C PRO A 142 -4.47 -18.75 6.11
N ASP A 143 -5.20 -19.86 5.98
CA ASP A 143 -6.39 -20.21 6.76
C ASP A 143 -7.43 -19.10 6.86
N GLN A 144 -7.67 -18.42 5.73
CA GLN A 144 -8.66 -17.36 5.62
C GLN A 144 -10.05 -17.97 5.53
N PRO A 145 -10.94 -17.71 6.51
CA PRO A 145 -12.25 -18.32 6.45
C PRO A 145 -13.07 -17.75 5.27
N LEU A 146 -14.00 -18.50 4.69
CA LEU A 146 -14.69 -18.07 3.47
C LEU A 146 -15.90 -17.14 3.72
N ALA A 147 -16.42 -17.06 4.96
CA ALA A 147 -17.53 -16.18 5.32
C ALA A 147 -17.51 -15.69 6.79
N PRO A 148 -17.96 -14.45 7.11
CA PRO A 148 -18.06 -13.35 6.16
C PRO A 148 -16.66 -12.96 5.69
N ALA A 149 -16.47 -12.76 4.39
CA ALA A 149 -15.14 -12.46 3.84
C ALA A 149 -14.82 -10.96 3.83
N ASN A 150 -15.71 -10.11 4.32
CA ASN A 150 -15.48 -8.68 4.43
C ASN A 150 -14.46 -8.40 5.55
N VAL A 151 -13.48 -7.57 5.25
CA VAL A 151 -12.53 -7.03 6.21
C VAL A 151 -12.72 -5.53 6.30
N TRP A 152 -12.87 -5.03 7.53
CA TRP A 152 -13.04 -3.60 7.77
C TRP A 152 -11.78 -2.81 7.40
N SER A 153 -11.98 -1.68 6.73
CA SER A 153 -11.01 -0.60 6.75
C SER A 153 -11.28 0.33 7.95
N GLY A 154 -10.30 1.17 8.29
CA GLY A 154 -10.43 2.23 9.29
C GLY A 154 -11.14 3.49 8.77
N MET A 155 -11.71 3.46 7.56
CA MET A 155 -12.26 4.66 6.91
C MET A 155 -13.79 4.60 6.84
N PRO A 156 -14.51 5.65 7.30
CA PRO A 156 -15.95 5.75 7.09
C PRO A 156 -16.27 5.92 5.61
N TYR A 157 -17.45 5.47 5.18
CA TYR A 157 -17.92 5.68 3.82
C TYR A 157 -18.56 7.06 3.68
N ALA A 158 -18.07 7.87 2.75
CA ALA A 158 -18.51 9.26 2.57
C ALA A 158 -19.99 9.37 2.13
N GLY A 159 -20.50 8.40 1.38
CA GLY A 159 -21.86 8.45 0.85
C GLY A 159 -22.95 8.18 1.88
N ALA A 160 -22.61 7.59 3.05
CA ALA A 160 -23.59 7.31 4.09
C ALA A 160 -22.93 7.09 5.47
N ALA A 161 -23.28 7.91 6.46
CA ALA A 161 -22.67 7.93 7.79
C ALA A 161 -22.71 6.58 8.57
N GLY A 162 -23.74 5.76 8.31
CA GLY A 162 -23.91 4.44 8.91
C GLY A 162 -23.01 3.35 8.33
N TYR A 163 -22.19 3.67 7.32
CA TYR A 163 -21.37 2.73 6.58
C TYR A 163 -19.87 3.04 6.72
N ALA A 164 -19.06 1.99 6.57
CA ALA A 164 -17.62 2.08 6.47
C ALA A 164 -17.11 1.26 5.30
N TRP A 165 -15.97 1.66 4.74
CA TRP A 165 -15.32 0.92 3.67
C TRP A 165 -14.84 -0.45 4.14
N SER A 166 -14.97 -1.44 3.27
CA SER A 166 -14.52 -2.82 3.49
C SER A 166 -14.06 -3.46 2.19
N VAL A 167 -13.17 -4.44 2.27
CA VAL A 167 -12.79 -5.28 1.12
C VAL A 167 -13.26 -6.69 1.36
N ARG A 168 -13.92 -7.28 0.36
CA ARG A 168 -14.42 -8.65 0.41
C ARG A 168 -13.36 -9.60 -0.12
N PHE A 169 -12.56 -10.23 0.73
CA PHE A 169 -11.51 -11.14 0.28
C PHE A 169 -12.02 -12.45 -0.34
N SER A 170 -13.32 -12.76 -0.32
CA SER A 170 -13.84 -13.89 -1.10
C SER A 170 -13.84 -13.60 -2.60
N THR A 171 -13.94 -12.33 -3.00
CA THR A 171 -14.07 -11.90 -4.40
C THR A 171 -13.04 -10.87 -4.83
N GLY A 172 -12.47 -10.10 -3.91
CA GLY A 172 -11.54 -9.00 -4.16
C GLY A 172 -12.23 -7.64 -4.23
N GLU A 173 -13.56 -7.59 -4.10
CA GLU A 173 -14.34 -6.36 -4.26
C GLU A 173 -14.04 -5.34 -3.17
N GLY A 174 -13.87 -4.08 -3.57
CA GLY A 174 -13.86 -2.92 -2.67
C GLY A 174 -15.26 -2.33 -2.58
N SER A 175 -15.84 -2.29 -1.39
CA SER A 175 -17.23 -1.85 -1.17
C SER A 175 -17.39 -1.26 0.25
N TRP A 176 -18.63 -1.09 0.72
CA TRP A 176 -18.95 -0.60 2.06
C TRP A 176 -19.93 -1.53 2.78
N GLY A 177 -19.93 -1.45 4.10
CA GLY A 177 -20.80 -2.23 4.97
C GLY A 177 -21.34 -1.42 6.13
N LEU A 178 -22.49 -1.85 6.67
CA LEU A 178 -23.11 -1.25 7.85
C LEU A 178 -22.20 -1.42 9.08
N LYS A 179 -21.85 -0.32 9.75
CA LYS A 179 -20.90 -0.30 10.88
C LYS A 179 -21.28 -1.23 12.03
N HIS A 180 -22.57 -1.48 12.25
CA HIS A 180 -23.06 -2.36 13.32
C HIS A 180 -22.97 -3.86 13.00
N ARG A 181 -22.73 -4.24 11.73
CA ARG A 181 -22.59 -5.66 11.36
C ARG A 181 -21.19 -6.16 11.68
N GLY A 182 -21.09 -7.40 12.16
CA GLY A 182 -19.81 -8.04 12.42
C GLY A 182 -19.07 -8.41 11.11
N SER A 183 -17.92 -7.80 10.87
CA SER A 183 -16.96 -8.16 9.82
C SER A 183 -15.59 -8.48 10.42
N ARG A 184 -14.67 -9.02 9.62
CA ARG A 184 -13.35 -9.40 10.11
C ARG A 184 -12.39 -8.23 10.17
N VAL A 185 -11.31 -8.42 10.93
CA VAL A 185 -10.29 -7.40 11.14
C VAL A 185 -8.92 -7.99 10.87
N ARG A 186 -8.12 -7.26 10.10
CA ARG A 186 -6.69 -7.50 9.90
C ARG A 186 -6.00 -6.18 10.09
N LEU A 187 -4.95 -6.17 10.90
CA LEU A 187 -4.25 -4.94 11.22
C LEU A 187 -3.02 -4.76 10.34
N VAL A 188 -2.70 -3.49 10.11
CA VAL A 188 -1.54 -3.04 9.37
C VAL A 188 -0.80 -2.01 10.22
N ARG A 189 0.49 -1.85 9.97
CA ARG A 189 1.29 -0.73 10.49
C ARG A 189 2.30 -0.28 9.44
N ASP A 190 2.77 0.96 9.55
CA ASP A 190 3.91 1.42 8.75
C ASP A 190 5.18 0.69 9.21
N SER A 191 6.17 0.47 8.35
CA SER A 191 7.44 -0.13 8.80
C SER A 191 8.13 0.71 9.88
N GLN A 192 8.98 0.10 10.71
CA GLN A 192 9.75 0.85 11.72
C GLN A 192 10.54 2.03 11.12
N ALA A 193 11.15 1.83 9.95
CA ALA A 193 11.87 2.88 9.24
C ALA A 193 10.95 4.03 8.83
N GLU A 194 9.74 3.74 8.35
CA GLU A 194 8.77 4.76 7.99
C GLU A 194 8.24 5.50 9.22
N ARG A 195 7.96 4.79 10.33
CA ARG A 195 7.58 5.43 11.60
C ARG A 195 8.67 6.38 12.10
N GLN A 196 9.93 5.98 12.01
CA GLN A 196 11.07 6.84 12.35
C GLN A 196 11.16 8.05 11.43
N ARG A 197 11.03 7.86 10.11
CA ARG A 197 11.02 8.96 9.13
C ARG A 197 9.91 9.96 9.41
N GLN A 198 8.69 9.49 9.64
CA GLN A 198 7.54 10.34 9.94
C GLN A 198 7.73 11.10 11.25
N SER A 199 8.26 10.43 12.29
CA SER A 199 8.61 11.07 13.55
C SER A 199 9.62 12.21 13.34
N LEU A 200 10.69 11.97 12.58
CA LEU A 200 11.70 13.00 12.24
C LEU A 200 11.09 14.17 11.46
N ILE A 201 10.21 13.92 10.49
CA ILE A 201 9.52 14.97 9.72
C ILE A 201 8.64 15.82 10.65
N GLN A 202 7.90 15.19 11.56
CA GLN A 202 7.04 15.91 12.51
C GLN A 202 7.86 16.73 13.50
N THR A 203 8.96 16.17 14.03
CA THR A 203 9.91 16.93 14.87
C THR A 203 10.46 18.13 14.11
N TRP A 204 10.89 17.95 12.85
CA TRP A 204 11.39 19.05 12.02
C TRP A 204 10.34 20.14 11.78
N LYS A 205 9.09 19.77 11.44
CA LYS A 205 7.98 20.73 11.27
C LYS A 205 7.75 21.54 12.54
N ALA A 206 7.74 20.89 13.71
CA ALA A 206 7.59 21.56 14.99
C ALA A 206 8.75 22.53 15.27
N THR A 207 10.00 22.11 14.99
CA THR A 207 11.18 22.99 15.13
C THR A 207 11.13 24.18 14.17
N ALA A 208 10.71 23.98 12.92
CA ALA A 208 10.60 25.05 11.90
C ALA A 208 9.49 26.08 12.22
N GLN A 209 8.47 25.68 12.98
CA GLN A 209 7.38 26.55 13.43
C GLN A 209 7.68 27.25 14.76
N THR A 210 8.79 26.93 15.42
CA THR A 210 9.19 27.59 16.68
C THR A 210 9.78 28.98 16.38
N PRO A 211 9.31 30.07 17.04
CA PRO A 211 9.85 31.40 16.81
C PRO A 211 11.37 31.46 17.08
N PRO A 212 12.15 32.27 16.32
CA PRO A 212 13.61 32.31 16.42
C PRO A 212 14.18 32.61 17.83
N GLY A 213 13.35 33.08 18.77
CA GLY A 213 13.76 33.45 20.13
C GLY A 213 13.80 32.32 21.15
N GLN A 214 13.47 31.07 20.80
CA GLN A 214 13.46 29.93 21.76
C GLN A 214 14.47 28.82 21.45
N LEU A 215 15.27 28.93 20.38
CA LEU A 215 16.36 28.00 20.09
C LEU A 215 17.68 28.58 20.63
N LEU A 216 18.26 27.96 21.65
CA LEU A 216 19.62 28.27 22.10
C LEU A 216 20.59 28.11 20.93
N SER A 217 21.50 29.08 20.79
CA SER A 217 22.22 29.41 19.56
C SER A 217 23.04 28.27 18.96
N ALA A 218 22.79 27.98 17.68
CA ALA A 218 23.85 27.67 16.72
C ALA A 218 23.50 28.38 15.40
N THR A 219 24.25 29.43 15.11
CA THR A 219 24.04 30.37 14.02
C THR A 219 24.36 29.74 12.67
N LEU A 220 23.37 29.67 11.78
CA LEU A 220 23.58 29.70 10.33
C LEU A 220 22.40 30.44 9.69
N GLN A 221 22.59 31.75 9.49
CA GLN A 221 21.64 32.61 8.78
C GLN A 221 21.64 32.23 7.29
N TRP A 222 20.63 31.48 6.86
CA TRP A 222 20.31 31.34 5.45
C TRP A 222 19.44 32.53 5.03
N LYS A 223 20.02 33.50 4.31
CA LYS A 223 19.24 34.49 3.54
C LYS A 223 18.67 33.78 2.32
N LEU A 224 17.35 33.59 2.29
CA LEU A 224 16.65 33.14 1.08
C LEU A 224 16.68 34.25 0.01
N PRO A 225 17.04 33.96 -1.25
CA PRO A 225 16.98 34.93 -2.34
C PRO A 225 15.55 35.40 -2.62
N ASN A 226 15.39 36.67 -3.00
CA ASN A 226 14.11 37.34 -3.28
C ASN A 226 13.24 36.63 -4.35
N GLU A 227 13.79 35.73 -5.16
CA GLU A 227 13.04 34.98 -6.18
C GLU A 227 12.00 34.01 -5.58
N LEU A 228 12.19 33.58 -4.32
CA LEU A 228 11.22 32.71 -3.61
C LEU A 228 10.04 33.47 -3.01
N LEU A 229 10.13 34.80 -2.84
CA LEU A 229 9.01 35.62 -2.36
C LEU A 229 7.94 35.78 -3.46
N THR A 230 8.37 35.82 -4.73
CA THR A 230 7.49 35.82 -5.90
C THR A 230 6.76 34.49 -6.05
N ALA A 231 7.40 33.36 -5.69
CA ALA A 231 6.75 32.05 -5.66
C ALA A 231 5.68 31.93 -4.55
N ARG A 232 5.88 32.60 -3.41
CA ARG A 232 4.87 32.67 -2.33
C ARG A 232 3.62 33.43 -2.77
N ASN A 233 3.79 34.57 -3.45
CA ASN A 233 2.67 35.36 -3.97
C ASN A 233 1.99 34.70 -5.19
N ALA A 234 2.68 33.82 -5.92
CA ALA A 234 2.08 32.97 -6.94
C ALA A 234 1.24 31.83 -6.35
N LEU A 235 1.64 31.28 -5.18
CA LEU A 235 0.87 30.29 -4.44
C LEU A 235 -0.40 30.87 -3.79
N GLU A 236 -0.41 32.16 -3.41
CA GLU A 236 -1.59 32.82 -2.84
C GLU A 236 -2.68 33.16 -3.88
N ARG A 237 -2.36 33.13 -5.19
CA ARG A 237 -3.37 33.32 -6.26
C ARG A 237 -4.16 32.05 -6.62
N ILE A 238 -3.83 30.90 -6.03
CA ILE A 238 -4.59 29.65 -6.19
C ILE A 238 -5.73 29.55 -5.15
N ALA A 239 -5.81 30.50 -4.20
CA ALA A 239 -6.80 30.47 -3.12
C ALA A 239 -8.22 30.96 -3.51
N GLN A 240 -8.53 31.19 -4.79
CA GLN A 240 -9.88 31.60 -5.25
C GLN A 240 -10.41 30.79 -6.44
N VAL A 241 -10.26 29.46 -6.39
CA VAL A 241 -11.08 28.55 -7.21
C VAL A 241 -11.86 27.63 -6.28
N GLY A 242 -13.18 27.61 -6.47
CA GLY A 242 -14.19 27.16 -5.51
C GLY A 242 -13.99 25.78 -4.89
N PHE A 243 -14.43 25.67 -3.64
CA PHE A 243 -14.56 24.44 -2.86
C PHE A 243 -15.57 23.48 -3.50
N ALA A 244 -15.10 22.61 -4.40
CA ALA A 244 -15.81 21.41 -4.84
C ALA A 244 -14.94 20.12 -4.78
N SER A 245 -13.75 20.20 -4.18
CA SER A 245 -12.76 19.10 -4.10
C SER A 245 -12.19 18.88 -2.68
N ALA A 246 -13.07 18.89 -1.67
CA ALA A 246 -12.70 18.54 -0.30
C ALA A 246 -13.18 17.13 0.05
N CYS A 247 -12.43 16.43 0.90
CA CYS A 247 -12.91 15.21 1.54
C CYS A 247 -14.14 15.52 2.41
N PHE A 248 -14.99 14.52 2.62
CA PHE A 248 -16.17 14.69 3.48
C PHE A 248 -15.80 15.02 4.93
N HIS A 249 -14.63 14.56 5.39
CA HIS A 249 -14.02 14.95 6.66
C HIS A 249 -12.60 15.48 6.42
N GLU A 250 -12.28 16.62 7.04
CA GLU A 250 -10.99 17.30 6.86
C GLU A 250 -9.79 16.43 7.29
N ASP A 251 -9.96 15.64 8.34
CA ASP A 251 -8.91 14.76 8.89
C ASP A 251 -8.73 13.46 8.11
N THR A 252 -9.58 13.19 7.12
CA THR A 252 -9.51 11.95 6.35
C THR A 252 -8.38 12.03 5.33
N PRO A 253 -7.46 11.03 5.31
CA PRO A 253 -6.35 11.05 4.37
C PRO A 253 -6.87 11.03 2.93
N ARG A 254 -6.42 12.02 2.14
CA ARG A 254 -6.60 12.02 0.68
C ARG A 254 -5.69 10.98 0.08
N ARG A 255 -6.25 10.09 -0.72
CA ARG A 255 -5.45 9.13 -1.47
C ARG A 255 -4.79 9.76 -2.68
N THR A 256 -5.50 10.67 -3.34
CA THR A 256 -5.11 11.25 -4.63
C THR A 256 -5.03 12.78 -4.57
N PRO A 257 -4.23 13.35 -3.64
CA PRO A 257 -4.08 14.80 -3.60
C PRO A 257 -3.54 15.30 -4.94
N SER A 258 -3.96 16.48 -5.40
CA SER A 258 -3.53 17.02 -6.70
C SER A 258 -2.01 17.17 -6.80
N SER A 259 -1.32 17.33 -5.66
CA SER A 259 0.14 17.32 -5.59
C SER A 259 0.78 15.96 -5.92
N ALA A 260 0.05 14.85 -5.97
CA ALA A 260 0.58 13.55 -6.40
C ALA A 260 0.72 13.43 -7.93
N PHE A 261 0.30 14.46 -8.66
CA PHE A 261 0.14 14.45 -10.09
C PHE A 261 0.94 15.58 -10.75
N ASP A 262 1.66 15.27 -11.81
CA ASP A 262 2.32 16.25 -12.66
C ASP A 262 1.53 16.33 -13.99
N ILE A 263 0.88 17.46 -14.25
CA ILE A 263 0.04 17.68 -15.44
C ILE A 263 0.94 18.07 -16.62
N SER A 264 0.66 17.53 -17.82
CA SER A 264 1.37 17.89 -19.04
C SER A 264 1.15 19.37 -19.44
N ASP A 265 2.07 19.94 -20.20
CA ASP A 265 1.98 21.34 -20.65
C ASP A 265 0.69 21.63 -21.44
N ASP A 266 0.20 20.65 -22.21
CA ASP A 266 -1.05 20.76 -22.98
C ASP A 266 -2.30 20.42 -22.16
N GLY A 267 -2.13 20.01 -20.89
CA GLY A 267 -3.18 19.65 -19.97
C GLY A 267 -3.93 18.35 -20.30
N LYS A 268 -3.54 17.58 -21.31
CA LYS A 268 -4.27 16.38 -21.75
C LYS A 268 -3.95 15.13 -20.95
N THR A 269 -2.73 15.05 -20.42
CA THR A 269 -2.26 13.89 -19.67
C THR A 269 -1.74 14.29 -18.30
N VAL A 270 -1.56 13.29 -17.46
CA VAL A 270 -1.08 13.48 -16.10
C VAL A 270 -0.24 12.30 -15.64
N LEU A 271 0.94 12.57 -15.10
CA LEU A 271 1.80 11.57 -14.47
C LEU A 271 1.39 11.43 -12.99
N HIS A 272 0.94 10.25 -12.59
CA HIS A 272 0.74 9.90 -11.20
C HIS A 272 2.06 9.41 -10.59
N ARG A 273 2.70 10.26 -9.78
CA ARG A 273 4.05 10.00 -9.26
C ARG A 273 4.18 8.71 -8.45
N PRO A 274 3.25 8.38 -7.52
CA PRO A 274 3.36 7.17 -6.72
C PRO A 274 3.35 5.87 -7.52
N SER A 275 2.60 5.81 -8.63
CA SER A 275 2.55 4.60 -9.48
C SER A 275 3.45 4.68 -10.71
N SER A 276 4.05 5.84 -11.00
CA SER A 276 4.80 6.12 -12.23
C SER A 276 4.01 5.80 -13.50
N LEU A 277 2.70 6.07 -13.47
CA LEU A 277 1.79 5.85 -14.59
C LEU A 277 1.31 7.18 -15.14
N GLU A 278 1.32 7.31 -16.46
CA GLU A 278 0.73 8.44 -17.14
C GLU A 278 -0.69 8.10 -17.58
N TRP A 279 -1.63 9.00 -17.29
CA TRP A 279 -3.04 8.83 -17.55
C TRP A 279 -3.55 9.89 -18.51
N GLN A 280 -4.49 9.51 -19.38
CA GLN A 280 -5.32 10.51 -20.04
C GLN A 280 -6.28 11.13 -19.01
N ARG A 281 -6.36 12.47 -19.00
CA ARG A 281 -7.26 13.20 -18.09
C ARG A 281 -8.71 13.09 -18.52
N CYS A 282 -8.99 13.06 -19.83
CA CYS A 282 -10.32 12.76 -20.36
C CYS A 282 -10.54 11.27 -20.59
N PRO A 283 -11.75 10.75 -20.33
CA PRO A 283 -12.23 9.51 -20.92
C PRO A 283 -12.04 9.50 -22.44
N LEU A 284 -11.74 8.33 -23.00
CA LEU A 284 -11.61 8.18 -24.44
C LEU A 284 -12.93 8.57 -25.14
N GLY A 285 -12.84 9.33 -26.23
CA GLY A 285 -13.99 9.88 -26.96
C GLY A 285 -14.32 11.33 -26.59
N GLN A 286 -13.87 11.81 -25.43
CA GLN A 286 -13.93 13.23 -25.07
C GLN A 286 -12.65 13.97 -25.48
N ASN A 287 -12.75 15.28 -25.59
CA ASN A 287 -11.63 16.17 -25.89
C ASN A 287 -11.34 17.10 -24.70
N TRP A 288 -10.05 17.39 -24.49
CA TRP A 288 -9.62 18.38 -23.52
C TRP A 288 -9.93 19.80 -24.02
N ALA A 289 -10.72 20.55 -23.25
CA ALA A 289 -11.18 21.91 -23.60
C ALA A 289 -10.46 23.02 -22.81
N GLY A 290 -9.36 22.70 -22.13
CA GLY A 290 -8.53 23.65 -21.38
C GLY A 290 -8.60 23.49 -19.87
N ASP A 291 -9.79 23.28 -19.31
CA ASP A 291 -10.02 23.02 -17.88
C ASP A 291 -10.94 21.81 -17.60
N ASN A 292 -11.67 21.34 -18.62
CA ASN A 292 -12.62 20.24 -18.54
C ASN A 292 -12.57 19.33 -19.79
N CYS A 293 -13.28 18.22 -19.72
CA CYS A 293 -13.50 17.29 -20.82
C CYS A 293 -14.86 17.54 -21.46
N GLU A 294 -14.87 17.75 -22.78
CA GLU A 294 -16.07 18.00 -23.57
C GLU A 294 -16.35 16.86 -24.56
N GLY A 295 -17.63 16.72 -24.93
CA GLY A 295 -18.12 15.66 -25.80
C GLY A 295 -18.59 14.41 -25.05
N GLU A 296 -18.91 13.36 -25.80
CA GLU A 296 -19.43 12.11 -25.26
C GLU A 296 -18.29 11.10 -25.09
N ALA A 297 -18.17 10.55 -23.87
CA ALA A 297 -17.23 9.47 -23.62
C ALA A 297 -17.66 8.20 -24.38
N LYS A 298 -16.70 7.53 -25.00
CA LYS A 298 -16.92 6.25 -25.66
C LYS A 298 -17.21 5.19 -24.60
N ARG A 299 -18.32 4.47 -24.78
CA ARG A 299 -18.74 3.37 -23.92
C ARG A 299 -19.03 2.14 -24.75
N VAL A 300 -18.40 1.02 -24.41
CA VAL A 300 -18.45 -0.23 -25.19
C VAL A 300 -18.34 -1.44 -24.26
N ASP A 301 -18.66 -2.62 -24.79
CA ASP A 301 -18.37 -3.88 -24.11
C ASP A 301 -16.86 -4.09 -23.89
N TRP A 302 -16.53 -5.03 -23.01
CA TRP A 302 -15.16 -5.27 -22.55
C TRP A 302 -14.21 -5.74 -23.68
N GLN A 303 -14.73 -6.52 -24.64
CA GLN A 303 -13.93 -7.00 -25.77
C GLN A 303 -13.57 -5.85 -26.69
N SER A 304 -14.57 -5.05 -27.08
CA SER A 304 -14.39 -3.85 -27.88
C SER A 304 -13.46 -2.84 -27.20
N ALA A 305 -13.54 -2.69 -25.87
CA ALA A 305 -12.67 -1.79 -25.10
C ALA A 305 -11.19 -2.16 -25.23
N GLN A 306 -10.87 -3.45 -25.19
CA GLN A 306 -9.51 -3.95 -25.37
C GLN A 306 -9.02 -3.71 -26.80
N GLU A 307 -9.81 -4.08 -27.81
CA GLU A 307 -9.46 -3.88 -29.22
C GLU A 307 -9.20 -2.40 -29.54
N ILE A 308 -10.03 -1.50 -29.00
CA ILE A 308 -9.83 -0.05 -29.15
C ILE A 308 -8.54 0.41 -28.47
N ALA A 309 -8.22 -0.13 -27.29
CA ALA A 309 -7.02 0.22 -26.54
C ALA A 309 -5.74 -0.28 -27.24
N GLU A 310 -5.77 -1.48 -27.82
CA GLU A 310 -4.65 -2.06 -28.59
C GLU A 310 -4.31 -1.26 -29.85
N GLN A 311 -5.30 -0.60 -30.44
CA GLN A 311 -5.10 0.28 -31.61
C GLN A 311 -4.50 1.65 -31.24
N GLN A 312 -4.35 1.97 -29.96
CA GLN A 312 -3.80 3.26 -29.55
C GLN A 312 -2.29 3.30 -29.79
N ALA A 313 -1.82 4.42 -30.36
CA ALA A 313 -0.41 4.66 -30.52
C ALA A 313 0.26 5.00 -29.16
N HIS A 314 1.59 5.01 -29.13
CA HIS A 314 2.38 5.53 -28.01
C HIS A 314 2.19 4.79 -26.66
N GLY A 315 1.90 3.50 -26.71
CA GLY A 315 1.86 2.62 -25.54
C GLY A 315 0.65 2.81 -24.64
N TRP A 316 -0.36 3.57 -25.08
CA TRP A 316 -1.63 3.67 -24.39
C TRP A 316 -2.33 2.31 -24.37
N ARG A 317 -2.89 1.95 -23.22
CA ARG A 317 -3.62 0.71 -23.02
C ARG A 317 -4.74 0.88 -22.00
N LEU A 318 -5.58 -0.13 -21.93
CA LEU A 318 -6.55 -0.26 -20.85
C LEU A 318 -5.80 -0.55 -19.53
N PRO A 319 -6.20 0.07 -18.40
CA PRO A 319 -5.57 -0.14 -17.11
C PRO A 319 -5.94 -1.50 -16.53
N THR A 320 -5.10 -2.06 -15.67
CA THR A 320 -5.51 -3.14 -14.75
C THR A 320 -6.40 -2.56 -13.65
N ILE A 321 -7.16 -3.41 -12.95
CA ILE A 321 -7.98 -2.95 -11.82
C ILE A 321 -7.09 -2.36 -10.71
N GLY A 322 -5.90 -2.92 -10.49
CA GLY A 322 -4.92 -2.38 -9.55
C GLY A 322 -4.46 -0.96 -9.89
N GLU A 323 -4.38 -0.62 -11.18
CA GLU A 323 -4.03 0.72 -11.65
C GLU A 323 -5.18 1.71 -11.47
N LEU A 324 -6.42 1.33 -11.83
CA LEU A 324 -7.61 2.18 -11.59
C LEU A 324 -7.81 2.47 -10.11
N VAL A 325 -7.53 1.47 -9.27
CA VAL A 325 -7.52 1.62 -7.83
C VAL A 325 -6.60 2.77 -7.41
N THR A 326 -5.43 2.98 -8.04
CA THR A 326 -4.49 4.05 -7.64
C THR A 326 -5.01 5.48 -7.82
N ILE A 327 -5.98 5.71 -8.71
CA ILE A 327 -6.51 7.04 -9.02
C ILE A 327 -7.87 7.33 -8.38
N ALA A 328 -8.45 6.39 -7.63
CA ALA A 328 -9.69 6.61 -6.90
C ALA A 328 -9.47 7.42 -5.62
N GLU A 329 -10.44 8.27 -5.29
CA GLU A 329 -10.48 9.03 -4.04
C GLU A 329 -11.59 8.50 -3.13
N THR A 330 -11.22 7.82 -2.03
CA THR A 330 -12.19 7.15 -1.15
C THR A 330 -12.67 8.04 0.01
N CYS A 331 -12.12 9.25 0.15
CA CYS A 331 -12.57 10.23 1.16
C CYS A 331 -13.84 11.00 0.75
N ARG A 332 -14.37 10.76 -0.45
CA ARG A 332 -15.59 11.35 -0.98
C ARG A 332 -16.35 10.33 -1.83
N SER A 333 -17.62 10.60 -2.08
CA SER A 333 -18.47 9.91 -3.07
C SER A 333 -19.18 10.98 -3.91
N GLY A 334 -19.52 10.66 -5.15
CA GLY A 334 -20.21 11.56 -6.08
C GLY A 334 -19.36 12.74 -6.57
N PRO A 335 -18.25 12.54 -7.30
CA PRO A 335 -17.58 11.28 -7.61
C PRO A 335 -16.38 11.00 -6.69
N ALA A 336 -16.03 9.73 -6.55
CA ALA A 336 -14.87 9.20 -5.83
C ALA A 336 -13.58 9.25 -6.65
N ILE A 337 -13.27 10.41 -7.24
CA ILE A 337 -12.05 10.67 -8.00
C ILE A 337 -11.66 12.15 -7.84
N ASN A 338 -10.37 12.47 -7.93
CA ASN A 338 -9.93 13.86 -7.90
C ASN A 338 -10.36 14.61 -9.17
N GLN A 339 -11.46 15.36 -9.09
CA GLN A 339 -12.02 16.09 -10.23
C GLN A 339 -11.16 17.25 -10.74
N GLN A 340 -10.16 17.72 -9.98
CA GLN A 340 -9.20 18.69 -10.50
C GLN A 340 -8.25 18.03 -11.51
N ILE A 341 -7.97 16.74 -11.33
CA ILE A 341 -7.09 15.96 -12.19
C ILE A 341 -7.89 15.27 -13.30
N PHE A 342 -9.03 14.67 -12.95
CA PHE A 342 -9.89 13.90 -13.84
C PHE A 342 -11.30 14.52 -13.88
N PRO A 343 -11.50 15.63 -14.61
CA PRO A 343 -12.79 16.31 -14.67
C PRO A 343 -13.79 15.55 -15.56
N GLY A 344 -15.04 16.00 -15.57
CA GLY A 344 -16.09 15.46 -16.46
C GLY A 344 -16.72 14.14 -16.03
N ILE A 345 -16.38 13.60 -14.86
CA ILE A 345 -17.08 12.43 -14.29
C ILE A 345 -18.37 12.88 -13.62
N THR A 346 -19.51 12.40 -14.14
CA THR A 346 -20.86 12.66 -13.64
C THR A 346 -21.57 11.35 -13.26
N GLU A 347 -22.63 11.45 -12.47
CA GLU A 347 -23.46 10.29 -12.09
C GLU A 347 -23.96 9.51 -13.32
N GLY A 348 -23.85 8.19 -13.27
CA GLY A 348 -24.24 7.28 -14.36
C GLY A 348 -23.23 7.14 -15.51
N ARG A 349 -22.14 7.93 -15.52
CA ARG A 349 -21.05 7.84 -16.52
C ARG A 349 -19.67 7.62 -15.88
N SER A 350 -19.65 6.97 -14.73
CA SER A 350 -18.50 6.91 -13.81
C SER A 350 -17.77 5.56 -13.77
N ALA A 351 -18.35 4.52 -14.38
CA ALA A 351 -17.76 3.18 -14.45
C ALA A 351 -16.82 3.01 -15.66
N PHE A 352 -15.63 2.48 -15.41
CA PHE A 352 -14.56 2.27 -16.39
C PHE A 352 -14.05 0.84 -16.38
N TRP A 353 -13.87 0.28 -17.58
CA TRP A 353 -13.29 -1.03 -17.75
C TRP A 353 -11.82 -1.07 -17.32
N SER A 354 -11.45 -2.19 -16.68
CA SER A 354 -10.06 -2.63 -16.61
C SER A 354 -9.81 -3.79 -17.57
N VAL A 355 -8.55 -4.06 -17.92
CA VAL A 355 -8.14 -5.25 -18.67
C VAL A 355 -8.14 -6.51 -17.79
N THR A 356 -8.37 -6.39 -16.48
CA THR A 356 -8.30 -7.52 -15.56
C THR A 356 -9.57 -8.39 -15.69
N PRO A 357 -9.47 -9.65 -16.13
CA PRO A 357 -10.62 -10.56 -16.19
C PRO A 357 -11.05 -10.96 -14.77
N TYR A 358 -12.33 -11.33 -14.60
CA TYR A 358 -12.78 -11.89 -13.33
C TYR A 358 -12.45 -13.38 -13.25
N ALA A 359 -11.58 -13.77 -12.33
CA ALA A 359 -11.13 -15.16 -12.20
C ALA A 359 -12.24 -16.18 -11.88
N GLY A 360 -13.37 -15.73 -11.32
CA GLY A 360 -14.49 -16.60 -10.98
C GLY A 360 -15.44 -16.92 -12.15
N SER A 361 -15.34 -16.20 -13.28
CA SER A 361 -16.18 -16.44 -14.46
C SER A 361 -15.64 -15.69 -15.68
N ASP A 362 -15.63 -16.39 -16.81
CA ASP A 362 -15.37 -15.85 -18.15
C ASP A 362 -16.42 -14.83 -18.66
N THR A 363 -17.57 -14.71 -18.01
CA THR A 363 -18.64 -13.78 -18.40
C THR A 363 -18.47 -12.37 -17.83
N TYR A 364 -17.59 -12.19 -16.85
CA TYR A 364 -17.36 -10.93 -16.15
C TYR A 364 -15.91 -10.43 -16.31
N ALA A 365 -15.71 -9.14 -16.12
CA ALA A 365 -14.40 -8.50 -16.02
C ALA A 365 -14.44 -7.40 -14.97
N TRP A 366 -13.28 -7.01 -14.44
CA TRP A 366 -13.21 -5.99 -13.40
C TRP A 366 -13.42 -4.58 -13.96
N ASP A 367 -14.13 -3.76 -13.19
CA ASP A 367 -14.36 -2.35 -13.44
C ASP A 367 -14.22 -1.54 -12.14
N ALA A 368 -14.01 -0.24 -12.32
CA ALA A 368 -14.02 0.73 -11.22
C ALA A 368 -15.15 1.73 -11.45
N ASP A 369 -16.03 1.89 -10.47
CA ASP A 369 -17.08 2.90 -10.49
C ASP A 369 -16.69 4.09 -9.62
N PHE A 370 -16.33 5.19 -10.28
CA PHE A 370 -16.00 6.44 -9.59
C PHE A 370 -17.24 7.22 -9.13
N ALA A 371 -18.48 6.73 -9.27
CA ALA A 371 -19.63 7.37 -8.64
C ALA A 371 -19.51 7.25 -7.13
N ASP A 372 -19.16 6.07 -6.63
CA ASP A 372 -19.06 5.77 -5.21
C ASP A 372 -17.67 5.30 -4.78
N GLY A 373 -16.79 4.95 -5.73
CA GLY A 373 -15.44 4.47 -5.47
C GLY A 373 -15.38 2.96 -5.28
N SER A 374 -16.43 2.23 -5.67
CA SER A 374 -16.44 0.78 -5.64
C SER A 374 -15.55 0.17 -6.73
N PHE A 375 -15.01 -1.00 -6.41
CA PHE A 375 -14.26 -1.83 -7.35
C PHE A 375 -14.93 -3.20 -7.38
N GLY A 376 -15.37 -3.59 -8.57
CA GLY A 376 -16.12 -4.81 -8.74
C GLY A 376 -15.95 -5.36 -10.15
N TRP A 377 -16.92 -6.16 -10.53
CA TRP A 377 -16.98 -6.88 -11.78
C TRP A 377 -18.33 -6.75 -12.50
N THR A 378 -18.26 -6.43 -13.78
CA THR A 378 -19.45 -6.24 -14.61
C THR A 378 -19.46 -7.28 -15.73
N ARG A 379 -20.66 -7.65 -16.19
CA ARG A 379 -20.81 -8.53 -17.36
C ARG A 379 -20.11 -7.90 -18.55
N ARG A 380 -19.28 -8.67 -19.25
CA ARG A 380 -18.45 -8.17 -20.35
C ARG A 380 -19.25 -7.49 -21.46
N THR A 381 -20.55 -7.78 -21.61
CA THR A 381 -21.44 -7.19 -22.62
C THR A 381 -22.00 -5.81 -22.26
N ILE A 382 -21.79 -5.31 -21.04
CA ILE A 382 -22.32 -4.02 -20.60
C ILE A 382 -21.41 -2.88 -21.11
N PRO A 383 -21.96 -1.78 -21.66
CA PRO A 383 -21.14 -0.67 -22.12
C PRO A 383 -20.63 0.21 -20.97
N LEU A 384 -19.32 0.13 -20.69
CA LEU A 384 -18.61 0.99 -19.73
C LEU A 384 -17.60 1.91 -20.42
N GLY A 385 -17.14 2.94 -19.71
CA GLY A 385 -16.18 3.91 -20.22
C GLY A 385 -14.77 3.35 -20.36
N ILE A 386 -13.96 4.03 -21.17
CA ILE A 386 -12.53 3.72 -21.35
C ILE A 386 -11.71 4.91 -20.85
N ARG A 387 -10.73 4.63 -19.98
CA ARG A 387 -9.69 5.58 -19.59
C ARG A 387 -8.35 4.91 -19.84
N LEU A 388 -7.49 5.56 -20.61
CA LEU A 388 -6.23 4.99 -21.02
C LEU A 388 -5.10 5.37 -20.07
N VAL A 389 -4.19 4.42 -19.88
CA VAL A 389 -2.97 4.55 -19.08
C VAL A 389 -1.78 4.07 -19.91
N ARG A 390 -0.59 4.55 -19.58
CA ARG A 390 0.67 3.97 -20.06
C ARG A 390 1.75 4.04 -18.98
N ALA A 391 2.75 3.18 -19.11
CA ALA A 391 3.97 3.32 -18.33
C ALA A 391 4.70 4.60 -18.78
N GLN A 392 5.36 5.27 -17.83
CA GLN A 392 6.27 6.35 -18.18
C GLN A 392 7.42 5.78 -19.05
N PRO A 393 7.80 6.45 -20.15
CA PRO A 393 8.90 6.02 -21.02
C PRO A 393 10.26 5.87 -20.30
#